data_AF-A0A972ZGR3-F1
#
_entry.id   AF-A0A972ZGR3-F1
#
_cell.length_a   1.000
_cell.length_b   1.000
_cell.length_c   1.000
_cell.angle_alpha   90.00
_cell.angle_beta   90.00
_cell.angle_gamma   90.00
#
_symmetry.space_group_name_H-M   'P 1'
#
loop_
_entity.id
_entity.type
_entity.pdbx_description
1 polymer ?
#
loop_
_entity_poly.entity_id
_entity_poly.type
_entity_poly.pdbx_seq_one_letter_code
_entity_poly.pdbx_strand_id
1 'polypeptide(L)'
;ATAKYSSAWITQKIFRFTNDQRNLVYGLIGAHAAVALATVLIGYGIVTGYAIDGSPIRLLDESILNGTIVFILVTCTLATIVGEKAAAKVAEAADALEKPEAAAAVPEERILIPLSNQERVDELINLSITLKSPKSPTALYALHVADNSVSDEIGEKNGRKILEKAEVAASSTDNTLTSLLRFDSDVPNGIVGVLREQKITDLILGLHEKTGLNDSFLGASSESLLARGNVTTFIYRPVQQLDTVKRTIIVVPSGAEFEEGFRLWMGKIANIVKNTSVRLVVYAARQTTAVLKEAWGSAVTNAEYRPFKDWDDFLALSGEIKKDDSLIIVMSRKRHRSYHDSMAKIPAYLGRYFQKNSFILLWPVQSPVEEVVPEKAFKKGLDTLERFGKIFGEVYRKGWKPLQRQTEK
;
A
#
# COMPACT_ATOMS: atom_id res chain seq x y z
N ALA A 1 19.25 9.29 29.07
CA ALA A 1 19.28 9.56 27.62
C ALA A 1 20.68 9.38 27.05
N THR A 2 21.69 10.08 27.60
CA THR A 2 23.11 9.97 27.22
C THR A 2 23.63 8.53 27.20
N ALA A 3 23.40 7.74 28.25
CA ALA A 3 23.85 6.33 28.29
C ALA A 3 23.25 5.46 27.16
N LYS A 4 21.97 5.67 26.80
CA LYS A 4 21.28 4.95 25.72
C LYS A 4 21.80 5.36 24.33
N TYR A 5 22.14 6.63 24.16
CA TYR A 5 22.74 7.12 22.93
C TYR A 5 24.18 6.61 22.79
N SER A 6 24.96 6.63 23.87
CA SER A 6 26.31 6.08 23.92
C SER A 6 26.32 4.58 23.63
N SER A 7 25.37 3.80 24.17
CA SER A 7 25.26 2.38 23.85
C SER A 7 24.96 2.16 22.37
N ALA A 8 24.01 2.90 21.79
CA ALA A 8 23.72 2.83 20.36
C ALA A 8 24.94 3.22 19.50
N TRP A 9 25.71 4.22 19.93
CA TRP A 9 26.95 4.64 19.25
C TRP A 9 28.07 3.60 19.36
N ILE A 10 28.21 2.93 20.50
CA ILE A 10 29.16 1.82 20.67
C ILE A 10 28.74 0.64 19.77
N THR A 11 27.46 0.27 19.75
CA THR A 11 26.91 -0.75 18.83
C THR A 11 27.18 -0.39 17.37
N GLN A 12 27.04 0.90 17.01
CA GLN A 12 27.38 1.39 15.67
C GLN A 12 28.83 1.09 15.31
N LYS A 13 29.77 1.35 16.23
CA LYS A 13 31.21 1.13 15.99
C LYS A 13 31.59 -0.35 15.95
N ILE A 14 30.99 -1.19 16.80
CA ILE A 14 31.30 -2.63 16.86
C ILE A 14 30.77 -3.35 15.61
N PHE A 15 29.52 -3.12 15.23
CA PHE A 15 28.86 -3.83 14.13
C PHE A 15 28.92 -3.09 12.79
N ARG A 16 29.66 -1.97 12.72
CA ARG A 16 29.82 -1.12 11.53
C ARG A 16 28.48 -0.66 10.92
N PHE A 17 27.50 -0.38 11.78
CA PHE A 17 26.18 0.09 11.34
C PHE A 17 26.21 1.52 10.79
N THR A 18 25.26 1.82 9.90
CA THR A 18 25.05 3.16 9.36
C THR A 18 24.48 4.10 10.42
N ASN A 19 24.52 5.41 10.15
CA ASN A 19 23.95 6.40 11.06
C ASN A 19 22.43 6.21 11.25
N ASP A 20 21.72 5.75 10.23
CA ASP A 20 20.29 5.46 10.31
C ASP A 20 20.04 4.20 11.16
N GLN A 21 20.82 3.13 10.97
CA GLN A 21 20.75 1.94 11.84
C GLN A 21 21.02 2.26 13.31
N ARG A 22 21.96 3.17 13.62
CA ARG A 22 22.16 3.65 15.00
C ARG A 22 20.90 4.32 15.56
N ASN A 23 20.27 5.20 14.78
CA ASN A 23 19.10 5.93 15.22
C ASN A 23 17.90 4.98 15.44
N LEU A 24 17.79 3.91 14.64
CA LEU A 24 16.82 2.83 14.85
C LEU A 24 17.06 2.11 16.18
N VAL A 25 18.29 1.67 16.44
CA VAL A 25 18.68 1.02 17.70
C VAL A 25 18.42 1.93 18.90
N TYR A 26 18.72 3.23 18.78
CA TYR A 26 18.42 4.21 19.82
C TYR A 26 16.90 4.35 20.08
N GLY A 27 16.08 4.36 19.03
CA GLY A 27 14.62 4.37 19.14
C GLY A 27 14.07 3.14 19.86
N LEU A 28 14.56 1.95 19.51
CA LEU A 28 14.17 0.69 20.14
C LEU A 28 14.55 0.63 21.63
N ILE A 29 15.74 1.10 22.00
CA ILE A 29 16.20 1.16 23.41
C ILE A 29 15.50 2.30 24.19
N GLY A 30 15.02 3.32 23.48
CA GLY A 30 14.30 4.45 24.06
C GLY A 30 12.91 4.06 24.57
N ALA A 31 12.21 3.16 23.87
CA ALA A 31 10.83 2.79 24.14
C ALA A 31 10.68 1.74 25.27
N HIS A 32 10.90 2.13 26.53
CA HIS A 32 10.73 1.23 27.68
C HIS A 32 9.86 1.84 28.79
N ALA A 33 8.54 1.79 28.59
CA ALA A 33 7.56 2.36 29.53
C ALA A 33 7.22 1.43 30.70
N ALA A 34 7.12 0.12 30.47
CA ALA A 34 6.56 -0.82 31.44
C ALA A 34 7.39 -0.95 32.74
N VAL A 35 8.71 -1.12 32.62
CA VAL A 35 9.60 -1.25 33.80
C VAL A 35 9.67 0.06 34.58
N ALA A 36 9.75 1.19 33.89
CA ALA A 36 9.78 2.49 34.55
C ALA A 36 8.47 2.77 35.31
N LEU A 37 7.31 2.46 34.73
CA LEU A 37 6.02 2.58 35.42
C LEU A 37 5.94 1.67 36.64
N ALA A 38 6.39 0.42 36.54
CA ALA A 38 6.36 -0.52 37.65
C ALA A 38 7.20 -0.03 38.84
N THR A 39 8.42 0.47 38.61
CA THR A 39 9.27 1.01 39.68
C THR A 39 8.63 2.22 40.37
N VAL A 40 8.03 3.12 39.60
CA VAL A 40 7.41 4.35 40.13
C VAL A 40 6.13 4.02 40.90
N LEU A 41 5.32 3.07 40.42
CA LEU A 41 4.13 2.58 41.12
C LEU A 41 4.48 1.89 42.44
N ILE A 42 5.54 1.08 42.47
CA ILE A 42 6.05 0.47 43.71
C ILE A 42 6.51 1.56 44.68
N GLY A 43 7.26 2.56 44.21
CA GLY A 43 7.69 3.68 45.04
C GLY A 43 6.54 4.51 45.59
N TYR A 44 5.47 4.73 44.81
CA TYR A 44 4.24 5.37 45.30
C TYR A 44 3.48 4.50 46.32
N GLY A 45 3.55 3.18 46.18
CA GLY A 45 2.91 2.22 47.08
C GLY A 45 3.55 2.11 48.47
N ILE A 46 4.81 2.56 48.63
CA ILE A 46 5.54 2.49 49.90
C ILE A 46 5.18 3.69 50.78
N VAL A 47 4.54 3.44 51.92
CA VAL A 47 4.24 4.44 52.95
C VAL A 47 5.39 4.49 53.96
N THR A 48 6.07 5.63 54.06
CA THR A 48 7.22 5.85 54.95
C THR A 48 6.82 6.42 56.31
N GLY A 49 5.61 6.95 56.44
CA GLY A 49 5.07 7.47 57.70
C GLY A 49 3.67 8.04 57.53
N TYR A 50 3.10 8.61 58.59
CA TYR A 50 1.83 9.33 58.55
C TYR A 50 2.05 10.76 59.06
N ALA A 51 1.47 11.74 58.38
CA ALA A 51 1.48 13.11 58.84
C ALA A 51 0.50 13.31 60.01
N ILE A 52 0.58 14.47 60.66
CA ILE A 52 -0.21 14.81 61.87
C ILE A 52 -1.73 14.80 61.59
N ASP A 53 -2.11 14.93 60.32
CA ASP A 53 -3.49 14.89 59.82
C ASP A 53 -3.97 13.46 59.46
N GLY A 54 -3.15 12.43 59.68
CA GLY A 54 -3.45 11.04 59.36
C GLY A 54 -3.20 10.66 57.90
N SER A 55 -2.69 11.57 57.05
CA SER A 55 -2.38 11.26 55.65
C SER A 55 -1.08 10.44 55.51
N PRO A 56 -1.04 9.40 54.65
CA PRO A 56 0.16 8.59 54.46
C PRO A 56 1.22 9.39 53.69
N ILE A 57 2.40 9.55 54.29
CA ILE A 57 3.59 10.08 53.64
C ILE A 57 4.18 8.93 52.82
N ARG A 58 4.13 9.06 51.50
CA ARG A 58 4.62 8.06 50.54
C ARG A 58 6.07 8.36 50.15
N LEU A 59 6.82 7.32 49.80
CA LEU A 59 8.20 7.45 49.33
C LEU A 59 8.28 8.28 48.04
N LEU A 60 7.31 8.11 47.14
CA LEU A 60 7.09 9.00 46.00
C LEU A 60 5.74 9.69 46.16
N ASP A 61 5.76 11.01 46.10
CA ASP A 61 4.54 11.82 46.14
C ASP A 61 3.75 11.72 44.81
N GLU A 62 2.46 12.02 44.87
CA GLU A 62 1.55 11.98 43.71
C GLU A 62 2.02 12.93 42.59
N SER A 63 2.62 14.07 42.97
CA SER A 63 3.23 15.03 42.03
C SER A 63 4.38 14.42 41.24
N ILE A 64 5.22 13.60 41.90
CA ILE A 64 6.38 12.94 41.29
C ILE A 64 5.92 11.77 40.41
N LEU A 65 4.90 11.02 40.85
CA LEU A 65 4.27 9.95 40.07
C LEU A 65 3.71 10.51 38.75
N ASN A 66 2.89 11.55 38.83
CA ASN A 66 2.27 12.18 37.67
C ASN A 66 3.32 12.77 36.72
N GLY A 67 4.35 13.44 37.25
CA GLY A 67 5.46 13.94 36.45
C GLY A 67 6.23 12.83 35.73
N THR A 68 6.42 11.68 36.37
CA THR A 68 7.16 10.55 35.80
C THR A 68 6.36 9.82 34.72
N ILE A 69 5.03 9.66 34.90
CA ILE A 69 4.13 9.10 33.87
C ILE A 69 4.18 9.94 32.59
N VAL A 70 4.11 11.27 32.72
CA VAL A 70 4.20 12.19 31.58
C VAL A 70 5.59 12.12 30.92
N PHE A 71 6.67 12.05 31.71
CA PHE A 71 8.03 11.92 31.18
C PHE A 71 8.21 10.63 30.37
N ILE A 72 7.65 9.51 30.83
CA ILE A 72 7.66 8.24 30.10
C ILE A 72 6.91 8.37 28.77
N LEU A 73 5.72 8.98 28.79
CA LEU A 73 4.91 9.18 27.58
C LEU A 73 5.66 10.02 26.52
N VAL A 74 6.30 11.12 26.93
CA VAL A 74 7.08 11.98 26.01
C VAL A 74 8.31 11.26 25.47
N THR A 75 9.04 10.53 26.31
CA THR A 75 10.27 9.85 25.87
C THR A 75 9.99 8.66 24.97
N CYS A 76 8.95 7.86 25.26
CA CYS A 76 8.54 6.75 24.41
C CYS A 76 8.02 7.24 23.05
N THR A 77 7.19 8.29 23.02
CA THR A 77 6.71 8.87 21.75
C THR A 77 7.86 9.39 20.89
N LEU A 78 8.81 10.14 21.47
CA LEU A 78 10.00 10.61 20.75
C LEU A 78 10.86 9.46 20.22
N ALA A 79 11.05 8.41 21.02
CA ALA A 79 11.81 7.23 20.64
C ALA A 79 11.18 6.49 19.45
N THR A 80 9.85 6.33 19.44
CA THR A 80 9.11 5.70 18.34
C THR A 80 9.27 6.46 17.03
N ILE A 81 9.14 7.81 17.02
CA ILE A 81 9.29 8.61 15.79
C ILE A 81 10.69 8.45 15.20
N VAL A 82 11.72 8.51 16.05
CA VAL A 82 13.11 8.39 15.61
C VAL A 82 13.39 6.99 15.09
N GLY A 83 12.85 5.97 15.75
CA GLY A 83 12.94 4.58 15.29
C GLY A 83 12.28 4.38 13.92
N GLU A 84 11.06 4.87 13.74
CA GLU A 84 10.29 4.71 12.50
C GLU A 84 10.97 5.38 11.29
N LYS A 85 11.38 6.65 11.44
CA LYS A 85 12.11 7.36 10.38
C LYS A 85 13.44 6.71 10.02
N ALA A 86 14.11 6.11 11.01
CA ALA A 86 15.34 5.39 10.80
C ALA A 86 15.09 4.04 10.11
N ALA A 87 14.06 3.28 10.51
CA ALA A 87 13.69 2.01 9.89
C ALA A 87 13.40 2.16 8.38
N ALA A 88 12.63 3.19 8.01
CA ALA A 88 12.28 3.46 6.62
C ALA A 88 13.52 3.68 5.72
N LYS A 89 14.53 4.39 6.24
CA LYS A 89 15.80 4.65 5.54
C LYS A 89 16.73 3.43 5.51
N VAL A 90 16.74 2.63 6.58
CA VAL A 90 17.53 1.40 6.63
C VAL A 90 17.00 0.38 5.61
N ALA A 91 15.67 0.28 5.46
CA ALA A 91 15.07 -0.54 4.41
C ALA A 91 15.48 -0.05 3.00
N GLU A 92 15.48 1.27 2.76
CA GLU A 92 15.88 1.85 1.46
C GLU A 92 17.35 1.55 1.12
N ALA A 93 18.23 1.64 2.10
CA ALA A 93 19.63 1.30 1.94
C ALA A 93 19.86 -0.21 1.75
N ALA A 94 19.03 -1.06 2.35
CA ALA A 94 19.09 -2.50 2.14
C ALA A 94 18.69 -2.87 0.71
N ASP A 95 17.57 -2.32 0.21
CA ASP A 95 17.10 -2.51 -1.17
C ASP A 95 18.14 -2.02 -2.20
N ALA A 96 18.88 -0.94 -1.89
CA ALA A 96 19.91 -0.39 -2.76
C ALA A 96 21.23 -1.19 -2.76
N LEU A 97 21.50 -1.98 -1.71
CA LEU A 97 22.70 -2.81 -1.56
C LEU A 97 22.51 -4.23 -2.07
N GLU A 98 21.27 -4.70 -2.20
CA GLU A 98 20.94 -5.89 -2.99
C GLU A 98 21.20 -5.63 -4.47
N LYS A 99 22.45 -5.84 -4.89
CA LYS A 99 22.71 -6.20 -6.29
C LYS A 99 21.81 -7.39 -6.62
N PRO A 100 21.13 -7.41 -7.77
CA PRO A 100 20.24 -8.51 -8.10
C PRO A 100 21.08 -9.78 -8.09
N GLU A 101 20.82 -10.65 -7.11
CA GLU A 101 21.35 -12.01 -7.17
C GLU A 101 20.92 -12.58 -8.51
N ALA A 102 21.92 -12.95 -9.29
CA ALA A 102 21.74 -13.63 -10.54
C ALA A 102 20.86 -14.87 -10.28
N ALA A 103 19.72 -14.92 -10.97
CA ALA A 103 18.86 -16.11 -11.09
C ALA A 103 18.19 -16.62 -9.80
N ALA A 104 17.57 -15.74 -9.00
CA ALA A 104 16.34 -16.17 -8.34
C ALA A 104 15.35 -16.57 -9.46
N ALA A 105 14.99 -17.86 -9.51
CA ALA A 105 14.07 -18.39 -10.51
C ALA A 105 12.84 -17.46 -10.61
N VAL A 106 12.61 -16.88 -11.78
CA VAL A 106 11.42 -16.05 -12.02
C VAL A 106 10.22 -16.90 -11.60
N PRO A 107 9.43 -16.48 -10.59
CA PRO A 107 8.30 -17.28 -10.14
C PRO A 107 7.42 -17.59 -11.35
N GLU A 108 6.96 -18.83 -11.45
CA GLU A 108 6.05 -19.23 -12.52
C GLU A 108 4.88 -18.25 -12.56
N GLU A 109 4.75 -17.56 -13.68
CA GLU A 109 3.68 -16.61 -13.92
C GLU A 109 2.34 -17.34 -13.87
N ARG A 110 1.41 -16.83 -13.07
CA ARG A 110 0.05 -17.37 -12.94
C ARG A 110 -0.92 -16.21 -12.84
N ILE A 111 -1.79 -16.10 -13.83
CA ILE A 111 -2.73 -15.01 -14.00
C ILE A 111 -4.13 -15.52 -13.71
N LEU A 112 -4.80 -14.95 -12.71
CA LEU A 112 -6.20 -15.23 -12.39
C LEU A 112 -7.11 -14.17 -13.00
N ILE A 113 -8.20 -14.62 -13.60
CA ILE A 113 -9.18 -13.79 -14.30
C ILE A 113 -10.57 -14.13 -13.74
N PRO A 114 -11.04 -13.43 -12.70
CA PRO A 114 -12.42 -13.56 -12.23
C PRO A 114 -13.41 -13.02 -13.27
N LEU A 115 -14.36 -13.85 -13.68
CA LEU A 115 -15.35 -13.55 -14.71
C LEU A 115 -16.75 -13.60 -14.13
N SER A 116 -17.46 -12.48 -14.18
CA SER A 116 -18.84 -12.36 -13.70
C SER A 116 -19.85 -12.06 -14.81
N ASN A 117 -19.41 -11.41 -15.90
CA ASN A 117 -20.27 -11.02 -17.02
C ASN A 117 -19.72 -11.58 -18.34
N GLN A 118 -20.59 -12.24 -19.10
CA GLN A 118 -20.28 -12.84 -20.41
C GLN A 118 -19.81 -11.81 -21.45
N GLU A 119 -20.27 -10.56 -21.38
CA GLU A 119 -19.95 -9.51 -22.35
C GLU A 119 -18.47 -9.10 -22.33
N ARG A 120 -17.80 -9.22 -21.17
CA ARG A 120 -16.42 -8.74 -20.98
C ARG A 120 -15.37 -9.83 -21.03
N VAL A 121 -15.79 -11.08 -21.16
CA VAL A 121 -14.90 -12.25 -21.19
C VAL A 121 -13.81 -12.05 -22.23
N ASP A 122 -14.19 -11.74 -23.47
CA ASP A 122 -13.25 -11.66 -24.59
C ASP A 122 -12.14 -10.62 -24.33
N GLU A 123 -12.52 -9.41 -23.90
CA GLU A 123 -11.58 -8.33 -23.60
C GLU A 123 -10.65 -8.63 -22.42
N LEU A 124 -11.14 -9.29 -21.38
CA LEU A 124 -10.32 -9.68 -20.22
C LEU A 124 -9.35 -10.80 -20.58
N ILE A 125 -9.79 -11.79 -21.36
CA ILE A 125 -8.93 -12.86 -21.85
C ILE A 125 -7.86 -12.28 -22.79
N ASN A 126 -8.22 -11.40 -23.72
CA ASN A 126 -7.27 -10.74 -24.63
C ASN A 126 -6.22 -9.91 -23.87
N LEU A 127 -6.62 -9.14 -22.85
CA LEU A 127 -5.66 -8.43 -22.00
C LEU A 127 -4.71 -9.40 -21.30
N SER A 128 -5.24 -10.51 -20.78
CA SER A 128 -4.48 -11.49 -20.03
C SER A 128 -3.42 -12.17 -20.90
N ILE A 129 -3.79 -12.56 -22.13
CA ILE A 129 -2.87 -13.10 -23.13
C ILE A 129 -1.80 -12.06 -23.49
N THR A 130 -2.19 -10.80 -23.65
CA THR A 130 -1.29 -9.70 -24.00
C THR A 130 -0.26 -9.40 -22.89
N LEU A 131 -0.65 -9.53 -21.62
CA LEU A 131 0.24 -9.34 -20.47
C LEU A 131 1.19 -10.54 -20.25
N LYS A 132 0.72 -11.74 -20.59
CA LYS A 132 1.41 -13.02 -20.37
C LYS A 132 2.73 -13.10 -21.11
N SER A 133 3.71 -13.77 -20.50
CA SER A 133 4.95 -14.11 -21.19
C SER A 133 4.73 -15.22 -22.23
N PRO A 134 5.44 -15.20 -23.38
CA PRO A 134 5.42 -16.31 -24.33
C PRO A 134 5.96 -17.62 -23.75
N LYS A 135 6.74 -17.57 -22.65
CA LYS A 135 7.39 -18.73 -22.04
C LYS A 135 6.46 -19.57 -21.15
N SER A 136 5.24 -19.11 -20.90
CA SER A 136 4.29 -19.65 -19.91
C SER A 136 2.91 -19.84 -20.56
N PRO A 137 2.73 -20.83 -21.45
CA PRO A 137 1.47 -21.04 -22.16
C PRO A 137 0.29 -21.40 -21.24
N THR A 138 0.55 -22.12 -20.14
CA THR A 138 -0.45 -22.63 -19.19
C THR A 138 -0.68 -21.73 -17.97
N ALA A 139 -0.34 -20.44 -18.07
CA ALA A 139 -0.39 -19.51 -16.94
C ALA A 139 -1.79 -18.93 -16.65
N LEU A 140 -2.81 -19.22 -17.46
CA LEU A 140 -4.11 -18.56 -17.37
C LEU A 140 -5.12 -19.38 -16.58
N TYR A 141 -5.76 -18.74 -15.60
CA TYR A 141 -6.83 -19.30 -14.80
C TYR A 141 -8.06 -18.41 -14.90
N ALA A 142 -9.18 -18.95 -15.38
CA ALA A 142 -10.48 -18.26 -15.32
C ALA A 142 -11.26 -18.74 -14.11
N LEU A 143 -11.85 -17.81 -13.37
CA LEU A 143 -12.62 -18.12 -12.16
C LEU A 143 -14.01 -17.54 -12.24
N HIS A 144 -15.02 -18.36 -11.99
CA HIS A 144 -16.36 -17.90 -11.67
C HIS A 144 -16.69 -18.27 -10.22
N VAL A 145 -17.12 -17.30 -9.44
CA VAL A 145 -17.63 -17.52 -8.08
C VAL A 145 -19.14 -17.34 -8.12
N ALA A 146 -19.87 -18.44 -7.99
CA ALA A 146 -21.32 -18.43 -7.88
C ALA A 146 -21.72 -18.12 -6.43
N ASP A 147 -22.75 -17.29 -6.26
CA ASP A 147 -23.33 -16.97 -4.97
C ASP A 147 -24.22 -18.14 -4.51
N ASN A 148 -24.00 -18.62 -3.28
CA ASN A 148 -24.78 -19.68 -2.64
C ASN A 148 -26.25 -19.31 -2.38
N SER A 149 -26.66 -18.05 -2.59
CA SER A 149 -28.03 -17.57 -2.37
C SER A 149 -28.97 -17.78 -3.56
N VAL A 150 -28.42 -17.97 -4.76
CA VAL A 150 -29.17 -18.33 -5.98
C VAL A 150 -29.27 -19.85 -6.03
N SER A 151 -30.36 -20.42 -6.55
CA SER A 151 -30.45 -21.88 -6.72
C SER A 151 -29.19 -22.40 -7.43
N ASP A 152 -28.50 -23.35 -6.80
CA ASP A 152 -27.18 -23.84 -7.23
C ASP A 152 -27.14 -24.18 -8.74
N GLU A 153 -28.21 -24.77 -9.28
CA GLU A 153 -28.31 -25.15 -10.69
C GLU A 153 -28.23 -23.97 -11.68
N ILE A 154 -28.87 -22.83 -11.37
CA ILE A 154 -28.88 -21.66 -12.26
C ILE A 154 -27.53 -20.94 -12.21
N GLY A 155 -26.97 -20.76 -11.01
CA GLY A 155 -25.66 -20.14 -10.81
C GLY A 155 -24.55 -20.96 -11.48
N GLU A 156 -24.58 -22.27 -11.29
CA GLU A 156 -23.64 -23.20 -11.93
C GLU A 156 -23.75 -23.15 -13.45
N LYS A 157 -24.97 -23.23 -14.01
CA LYS A 157 -25.16 -23.20 -15.47
C LYS A 157 -24.65 -21.91 -16.08
N ASN A 158 -24.92 -20.77 -15.45
CA ASN A 158 -24.41 -19.48 -15.92
C ASN A 158 -22.88 -19.41 -15.82
N GLY A 159 -22.31 -19.83 -14.69
CA GLY A 159 -20.86 -19.88 -14.49
C GLY A 159 -20.16 -20.74 -15.53
N ARG A 160 -20.69 -21.94 -15.81
CA ARG A 160 -20.17 -22.83 -16.86
C ARG A 160 -20.19 -22.19 -18.23
N LYS A 161 -21.27 -21.51 -18.60
CA LYS A 161 -21.39 -20.79 -19.88
C LYS A 161 -20.35 -19.67 -20.02
N ILE A 162 -20.09 -18.92 -18.94
CA ILE A 162 -19.08 -17.86 -18.92
C ILE A 162 -17.67 -18.46 -19.08
N LEU A 163 -17.38 -19.55 -18.36
CA LEU A 163 -16.09 -20.23 -18.41
C LEU A 163 -15.84 -20.89 -19.77
N GLU A 164 -16.85 -21.53 -20.36
CA GLU A 164 -16.76 -22.10 -21.71
C GLU A 164 -16.44 -21.03 -22.75
N LYS A 165 -17.11 -19.87 -22.69
CA LYS A 165 -16.77 -18.74 -23.56
C LYS A 165 -15.31 -18.30 -23.39
N ALA A 166 -14.81 -18.28 -22.15
CA ALA A 166 -13.44 -17.92 -21.87
C ALA A 166 -12.43 -18.93 -22.44
N GLU A 167 -12.73 -20.23 -22.34
CA GLU A 167 -11.92 -21.31 -22.91
C GLU A 167 -11.85 -21.21 -24.43
N VAL A 168 -12.98 -20.94 -25.10
CA VAL A 168 -13.04 -20.70 -26.54
C VAL A 168 -12.20 -19.49 -26.94
N ALA A 169 -12.34 -18.37 -26.21
CA ALA A 169 -11.56 -17.16 -26.46
C ALA A 169 -10.05 -17.41 -26.32
N ALA A 170 -9.61 -18.09 -25.26
CA ALA A 170 -8.20 -18.40 -25.05
C ALA A 170 -7.64 -19.36 -26.13
N SER A 171 -8.40 -20.41 -26.45
CA SER A 171 -8.00 -21.43 -27.43
C SER A 171 -7.90 -20.85 -28.85
N SER A 172 -8.65 -19.79 -29.18
CA SER A 172 -8.57 -19.10 -30.47
C SER A 172 -7.20 -18.44 -30.74
N THR A 173 -6.36 -18.32 -29.71
CA THR A 173 -5.01 -17.73 -29.78
C THR A 173 -3.92 -18.71 -29.33
N ASP A 174 -4.21 -20.02 -29.40
CA ASP A 174 -3.31 -21.10 -28.97
C ASP A 174 -2.87 -21.03 -27.49
N ASN A 175 -3.71 -20.43 -26.63
CA ASN A 175 -3.46 -20.36 -25.19
C ASN A 175 -4.37 -21.34 -24.43
N THR A 176 -3.81 -22.02 -23.44
CA THR A 176 -4.56 -22.91 -22.57
C THR A 176 -5.06 -22.15 -21.35
N LEU A 177 -6.34 -22.36 -21.01
CA LEU A 177 -7.01 -21.71 -19.89
C LEU A 177 -7.53 -22.79 -18.94
N THR A 178 -7.20 -22.66 -17.66
CA THR A 178 -7.78 -23.51 -16.61
C THR A 178 -9.03 -22.86 -16.07
N SER A 179 -10.19 -23.47 -16.27
CA SER A 179 -11.46 -22.99 -15.72
C SER A 179 -11.67 -23.47 -14.28
N LEU A 180 -12.09 -22.55 -13.40
CA LEU A 180 -12.35 -22.80 -12.00
C LEU A 180 -13.76 -22.30 -11.67
N LEU A 181 -14.62 -23.21 -11.20
CA LEU A 181 -15.91 -22.87 -10.62
C LEU A 181 -15.81 -22.99 -9.10
N ARG A 182 -16.22 -21.95 -8.38
CA ARG A 182 -16.28 -21.90 -6.92
C ARG A 182 -17.64 -21.42 -6.46
N PHE A 183 -18.01 -21.85 -5.26
CA PHE A 183 -19.24 -21.48 -4.58
C PHE A 183 -18.83 -20.83 -3.26
N ASP A 184 -19.20 -19.58 -3.07
CA ASP A 184 -18.90 -18.83 -1.85
C ASP A 184 -20.01 -17.79 -1.63
N SER A 185 -20.36 -17.51 -0.38
CA SER A 185 -21.31 -16.45 -0.04
C SER A 185 -20.69 -15.06 -0.15
N ASP A 186 -19.36 -14.94 -0.12
CA ASP A 186 -18.60 -13.71 -0.37
C ASP A 186 -17.67 -13.89 -1.58
N VAL A 187 -18.01 -13.29 -2.71
CA VAL A 187 -17.23 -13.38 -3.96
C VAL A 187 -15.74 -13.01 -3.75
N PRO A 188 -15.40 -11.89 -3.10
CA PRO A 188 -14.02 -11.59 -2.70
C PRO A 188 -13.32 -12.70 -1.92
N ASN A 189 -14.01 -13.36 -0.99
CA ASN A 189 -13.44 -14.47 -0.22
C ASN A 189 -13.09 -15.65 -1.12
N GLY A 190 -14.01 -16.06 -2.00
CA GLY A 190 -13.77 -17.14 -2.95
C GLY A 190 -12.57 -16.85 -3.86
N ILE A 191 -12.44 -15.61 -4.35
CA ILE A 191 -11.29 -15.19 -5.17
C ILE A 191 -9.99 -15.22 -4.36
N VAL A 192 -9.95 -14.68 -3.13
CA VAL A 192 -8.76 -14.70 -2.27
C VAL A 192 -8.33 -16.13 -1.93
N GLY A 193 -9.29 -17.04 -1.74
CA GLY A 193 -9.03 -18.47 -1.58
C GLY A 193 -8.25 -19.04 -2.76
N VAL A 194 -8.70 -18.78 -3.98
CA VAL A 194 -8.05 -19.25 -5.22
C VAL A 194 -6.69 -18.59 -5.44
N LEU A 195 -6.55 -17.29 -5.13
CA LEU A 195 -5.24 -16.61 -5.21
C LEU A 195 -4.16 -17.36 -4.42
N ARG A 196 -4.52 -17.84 -3.22
CA ARG A 196 -3.61 -18.61 -2.35
C ARG A 196 -3.46 -20.06 -2.81
N GLU A 197 -4.56 -20.73 -3.16
CA GLU A 197 -4.59 -22.14 -3.58
C GLU A 197 -3.73 -22.37 -4.82
N GLN A 198 -3.87 -21.50 -5.82
CA GLN A 198 -3.19 -21.63 -7.12
C GLN A 198 -1.86 -20.85 -7.19
N LYS A 199 -1.47 -20.18 -6.09
CA LYS A 199 -0.27 -19.33 -6.01
C LYS A 199 -0.22 -18.29 -7.14
N ILE A 200 -1.32 -17.58 -7.32
CA ILE A 200 -1.49 -16.59 -8.38
C ILE A 200 -0.52 -15.42 -8.16
N THR A 201 0.14 -14.97 -9.24
CA THR A 201 1.05 -13.82 -9.22
C THR A 201 0.36 -12.52 -9.66
N ASP A 202 -0.58 -12.65 -10.60
CA ASP A 202 -1.25 -11.52 -11.23
C ASP A 202 -2.77 -11.74 -11.25
N LEU A 203 -3.53 -10.71 -10.90
CA LEU A 203 -4.99 -10.71 -10.89
C LEU A 203 -5.51 -9.70 -11.90
N ILE A 204 -6.38 -10.11 -12.82
CA ILE A 204 -6.99 -9.25 -13.82
C ILE A 204 -8.49 -9.17 -13.57
N LEU A 205 -8.99 -7.97 -13.29
CA LEU A 205 -10.39 -7.69 -12.99
C LEU A 205 -10.97 -6.75 -14.04
N GLY A 206 -12.22 -6.98 -14.43
CA GLY A 206 -13.01 -5.96 -15.13
C GLY A 206 -13.47 -4.87 -14.15
N LEU A 207 -13.43 -3.61 -14.57
CA LEU A 207 -13.95 -2.49 -13.78
C LEU A 207 -15.46 -2.65 -13.56
N HIS A 208 -15.93 -2.47 -12.32
CA HIS A 208 -17.35 -2.53 -12.00
C HIS A 208 -18.22 -1.56 -12.84
N GLU A 209 -19.40 -1.99 -13.27
CA GLU A 209 -20.41 -1.09 -13.84
C GLU A 209 -21.23 -0.52 -12.71
N LYS A 210 -21.18 0.81 -12.56
CA LYS A 210 -21.97 1.48 -11.52
C LYS A 210 -23.45 1.18 -11.72
N THR A 211 -24.03 0.47 -10.77
CA THR A 211 -25.47 0.13 -10.79
C THR A 211 -26.32 1.17 -10.04
N GLY A 212 -25.70 2.02 -9.22
CA GLY A 212 -26.38 3.06 -8.44
C GLY A 212 -25.53 4.32 -8.14
N LEU A 213 -26.17 5.35 -7.58
CA LEU A 213 -25.54 6.66 -7.31
C LEU A 213 -24.47 6.62 -6.20
N ASN A 214 -24.62 5.73 -5.22
CA ASN A 214 -23.69 5.55 -4.10
C ASN A 214 -22.65 4.45 -4.34
N ASP A 215 -22.59 3.92 -5.56
CA ASP A 215 -21.70 2.83 -5.91
C ASP A 215 -20.25 3.33 -6.08
N SER A 216 -19.31 2.59 -5.49
CA SER A 216 -17.89 2.91 -5.62
C SER A 216 -17.47 2.74 -7.07
N PHE A 217 -16.52 3.57 -7.52
CA PHE A 217 -15.98 3.47 -8.87
C PHE A 217 -15.35 2.10 -9.17
N LEU A 218 -14.66 1.51 -8.19
CA LEU A 218 -14.06 0.18 -8.35
C LEU A 218 -15.05 -0.95 -8.01
N GLY A 219 -16.11 -0.64 -7.25
CA GLY A 219 -17.01 -1.61 -6.64
C GLY A 219 -16.46 -2.19 -5.34
N ALA A 220 -17.36 -2.54 -4.40
CA ALA A 220 -17.00 -3.02 -3.07
C ALA A 220 -16.14 -4.32 -3.12
N SER A 221 -16.42 -5.20 -4.07
CA SER A 221 -15.67 -6.45 -4.24
C SER A 221 -14.21 -6.20 -4.63
N SER A 222 -13.96 -5.32 -5.61
CA SER A 222 -12.59 -5.01 -6.04
C SER A 222 -11.80 -4.26 -4.96
N GLU A 223 -12.45 -3.37 -4.19
CA GLU A 223 -11.80 -2.71 -3.05
C GLU A 223 -11.43 -3.71 -1.94
N SER A 224 -12.33 -4.65 -1.62
CA SER A 224 -12.07 -5.74 -0.68
C SER A 224 -10.91 -6.62 -1.15
N LEU A 225 -10.84 -6.92 -2.44
CA LEU A 225 -9.72 -7.67 -3.04
C LEU A 225 -8.40 -6.91 -2.96
N LEU A 226 -8.38 -5.61 -3.25
CA LEU A 226 -7.17 -4.80 -3.15
C LEU A 226 -6.65 -4.68 -1.71
N ALA A 227 -7.56 -4.70 -0.73
CA ALA A 227 -7.23 -4.67 0.69
C ALA A 227 -6.74 -6.01 1.24
N ARG A 228 -7.30 -7.14 0.76
CA ARG A 228 -7.01 -8.49 1.26
C ARG A 228 -5.96 -9.25 0.43
N GLY A 229 -5.83 -8.91 -0.85
CA GLY A 229 -4.98 -9.57 -1.82
C GLY A 229 -3.61 -8.91 -1.93
N ASN A 230 -2.55 -9.71 -1.79
CA ASN A 230 -1.17 -9.27 -2.01
C ASN A 230 -0.61 -9.83 -3.33
N VAL A 231 -1.25 -9.48 -4.44
CA VAL A 231 -0.83 -9.84 -5.80
C VAL A 231 -0.88 -8.60 -6.69
N THR A 232 -0.13 -8.62 -7.81
CA THR A 232 -0.20 -7.54 -8.78
C THR A 232 -1.58 -7.54 -9.43
N THR A 233 -2.35 -6.49 -9.25
CA THR A 233 -3.75 -6.42 -9.67
C THR A 233 -3.94 -5.39 -10.78
N PHE A 234 -4.53 -5.82 -11.89
CA PHE A 234 -4.91 -4.98 -13.02
C PHE A 234 -6.43 -4.85 -13.05
N ILE A 235 -6.95 -3.63 -12.92
CA ILE A 235 -8.38 -3.34 -13.10
C ILE A 235 -8.55 -2.67 -14.46
N TYR A 236 -9.23 -3.36 -15.38
CA TYR A 236 -9.35 -2.97 -16.78
C TYR A 236 -10.76 -2.49 -17.12
N ARG A 237 -10.85 -1.35 -17.80
CA ARG A 237 -12.05 -0.89 -18.48
C ARG A 237 -11.79 -0.81 -19.99
N PRO A 238 -12.33 -1.74 -20.79
CA PRO A 238 -12.31 -1.61 -22.24
C PRO A 238 -13.35 -0.59 -22.73
N VAL A 239 -12.94 0.34 -23.59
CA VAL A 239 -13.85 1.16 -24.43
C VAL A 239 -13.70 0.82 -25.90
N GLN A 240 -12.50 0.41 -26.31
CA GLN A 240 -12.19 -0.15 -27.62
C GLN A 240 -11.33 -1.40 -27.43
N GLN A 241 -11.31 -2.25 -28.47
CA GLN A 241 -10.46 -3.44 -28.51
C GLN A 241 -8.98 -3.05 -28.36
N LEU A 242 -8.21 -3.85 -27.61
CA LEU A 242 -6.80 -3.58 -27.34
C LEU A 242 -5.97 -3.34 -28.61
N ASP A 243 -6.22 -4.11 -29.67
CA ASP A 243 -5.47 -4.05 -30.93
C ASP A 243 -5.73 -2.76 -31.72
N THR A 244 -6.80 -2.03 -31.39
CA THR A 244 -7.15 -0.75 -32.04
C THR A 244 -6.49 0.46 -31.35
N VAL A 245 -5.85 0.26 -30.20
CA VAL A 245 -5.16 1.31 -29.45
C VAL A 245 -3.93 1.76 -30.21
N LYS A 246 -3.86 3.05 -30.56
CA LYS A 246 -2.72 3.61 -31.31
C LYS A 246 -1.57 4.02 -30.40
N ARG A 247 -1.90 4.46 -29.19
CA ARG A 247 -0.93 5.01 -28.23
C ARG A 247 -1.37 4.69 -26.81
N THR A 248 -0.45 4.19 -26.02
CA THR A 248 -0.66 3.88 -24.60
C THR A 248 0.11 4.88 -23.76
N ILE A 249 -0.60 5.57 -22.87
CA ILE A 249 -0.04 6.56 -21.95
C ILE A 249 0.06 5.91 -20.58
N ILE A 250 1.28 5.71 -20.09
CA ILE A 250 1.54 5.18 -18.76
C ILE A 250 1.96 6.29 -17.80
N VAL A 251 1.28 6.38 -16.66
CA VAL A 251 1.61 7.31 -15.57
C VAL A 251 2.19 6.51 -14.42
N VAL A 252 3.43 6.81 -14.06
CA VAL A 252 4.19 6.11 -13.02
C VAL A 252 4.49 7.09 -11.86
N PRO A 253 4.13 6.75 -10.61
CA PRO A 253 4.43 7.59 -9.46
C PRO A 253 5.93 7.67 -9.20
N SER A 254 6.35 8.77 -8.57
CA SER A 254 7.71 8.89 -8.06
C SER A 254 7.97 7.81 -7.00
N GLY A 255 9.15 7.20 -7.04
CA GLY A 255 9.55 6.16 -6.09
C GLY A 255 8.92 4.79 -6.35
N ALA A 256 8.23 4.60 -7.48
CA ALA A 256 7.75 3.28 -7.91
C ALA A 256 8.89 2.27 -8.08
N GLU A 257 10.10 2.73 -8.41
CA GLU A 257 11.31 1.92 -8.55
C GLU A 257 11.74 1.22 -7.26
N PHE A 258 11.28 1.69 -6.10
CA PHE A 258 11.58 1.13 -4.79
C PHE A 258 10.51 0.13 -4.30
N GLU A 259 9.50 -0.15 -5.10
CA GLU A 259 8.46 -1.12 -4.76
C GLU A 259 8.86 -2.52 -5.22
N GLU A 260 8.57 -3.54 -4.41
CA GLU A 260 8.89 -4.95 -4.68
C GLU A 260 8.38 -5.41 -6.06
N GLY A 261 7.13 -5.05 -6.40
CA GLY A 261 6.50 -5.41 -7.66
C GLY A 261 7.05 -4.69 -8.90
N PHE A 262 7.98 -3.74 -8.77
CA PHE A 262 8.42 -2.87 -9.87
C PHE A 262 8.88 -3.65 -11.10
N ARG A 263 9.80 -4.60 -10.92
CA ARG A 263 10.31 -5.45 -12.02
C ARG A 263 9.23 -6.32 -12.65
N LEU A 264 8.28 -6.79 -11.85
CA LEU A 264 7.22 -7.69 -12.30
C LEU A 264 6.28 -6.97 -13.26
N TRP A 265 5.71 -5.84 -12.84
CA TRP A 265 4.76 -5.12 -13.69
C TRP A 265 5.43 -4.46 -14.89
N MET A 266 6.67 -3.97 -14.77
CA MET A 266 7.43 -3.45 -15.90
C MET A 266 7.57 -4.45 -17.04
N GLY A 267 7.80 -5.73 -16.71
CA GLY A 267 7.85 -6.82 -17.68
C GLY A 267 6.51 -6.99 -18.41
N LYS A 268 5.38 -6.87 -17.69
CA LYS A 268 4.05 -6.95 -18.31
C LYS A 268 3.76 -5.79 -19.26
N ILE A 269 4.19 -4.57 -18.91
CA ILE A 269 4.05 -3.42 -19.80
C ILE A 269 4.90 -3.61 -21.07
N ALA A 270 6.10 -4.17 -20.94
CA ALA A 270 6.92 -4.51 -22.09
C ALA A 270 6.24 -5.56 -22.99
N ASN A 271 5.55 -6.54 -22.40
CA ASN A 271 4.76 -7.52 -23.15
C ASN A 271 3.59 -6.86 -23.90
N ILE A 272 2.87 -5.92 -23.28
CA ILE A 272 1.82 -5.13 -23.97
C ILE A 272 2.42 -4.45 -25.21
N VAL A 273 3.54 -3.74 -25.06
CA VAL A 273 4.15 -3.01 -26.18
C VAL A 273 4.61 -3.96 -27.28
N LYS A 274 5.21 -5.09 -26.93
CA LYS A 274 5.67 -6.10 -27.91
C LYS A 274 4.52 -6.75 -28.67
N ASN A 275 3.45 -7.11 -27.96
CA ASN A 275 2.33 -7.86 -28.53
C ASN A 275 1.39 -6.96 -29.36
N THR A 276 1.24 -5.69 -28.97
CA THR A 276 0.35 -4.73 -29.67
C THR A 276 1.08 -3.78 -30.62
N SER A 277 2.41 -3.71 -30.56
CA SER A 277 3.23 -2.72 -31.27
C SER A 277 2.81 -1.26 -31.03
N VAL A 278 2.13 -1.00 -29.90
CA VAL A 278 1.60 0.33 -29.56
C VAL A 278 2.72 1.31 -29.24
N ARG A 279 2.52 2.59 -29.61
CA ARG A 279 3.43 3.66 -29.16
C ARG A 279 3.24 3.93 -27.67
N LEU A 280 4.29 3.82 -26.88
CA LEU A 280 4.25 4.08 -25.44
C LEU A 280 4.62 5.54 -25.13
N VAL A 281 3.86 6.22 -24.29
CA VAL A 281 4.22 7.52 -23.72
C VAL A 281 4.27 7.40 -22.21
N VAL A 282 5.43 7.65 -21.63
CA VAL A 282 5.73 7.41 -20.22
C VAL A 282 5.81 8.73 -19.48
N TYR A 283 4.90 8.93 -18.53
CA TYR A 283 4.89 10.05 -17.59
C TYR A 283 5.45 9.58 -16.25
N ALA A 284 6.67 9.99 -15.93
CA ALA A 284 7.34 9.59 -14.69
C ALA A 284 8.30 10.67 -14.17
N ALA A 285 8.70 10.55 -12.91
CA ALA A 285 9.78 11.36 -12.34
C ALA A 285 11.11 11.06 -13.07
N ARG A 286 12.07 12.00 -13.01
CA ARG A 286 13.36 11.86 -13.71
C ARG A 286 14.15 10.63 -13.27
N GLN A 287 14.11 10.30 -11.97
CA GLN A 287 14.80 9.13 -11.39
C GLN A 287 14.19 7.83 -11.93
N THR A 288 12.87 7.66 -11.73
CA THR A 288 12.10 6.52 -12.27
C THR A 288 12.28 6.36 -13.78
N THR A 289 12.32 7.47 -14.54
CA THR A 289 12.55 7.45 -16.00
C THR A 289 13.90 6.85 -16.36
N ALA A 290 14.96 7.16 -15.61
CA ALA A 290 16.29 6.60 -15.86
C ALA A 290 16.28 5.07 -15.68
N VAL A 291 15.67 4.60 -14.59
CA VAL A 291 15.53 3.17 -14.29
C VAL A 291 14.69 2.46 -15.35
N LEU A 292 13.56 3.05 -15.78
CA LEU A 292 12.70 2.48 -16.83
C LEU A 292 13.44 2.35 -18.17
N LYS A 293 14.22 3.37 -18.55
CA LYS A 293 15.03 3.34 -19.77
C LYS A 293 16.09 2.24 -19.75
N GLU A 294 16.76 2.10 -18.61
CA GLU A 294 17.77 1.05 -18.41
C GLU A 294 17.12 -0.35 -18.46
N ALA A 295 16.01 -0.55 -17.74
CA ALA A 295 15.33 -1.83 -17.63
C ALA A 295 14.67 -2.29 -18.94
N TRP A 296 14.01 -1.37 -19.66
CA TRP A 296 13.38 -1.73 -20.93
C TRP A 296 14.39 -1.81 -22.08
N GLY A 297 15.48 -1.05 -22.06
CA GLY A 297 16.53 -1.10 -23.07
C GLY A 297 15.97 -1.13 -24.50
N SER A 298 16.35 -2.15 -25.28
CA SER A 298 15.87 -2.37 -26.64
C SER A 298 14.51 -3.09 -26.73
N ALA A 299 13.93 -3.54 -25.62
CA ALA A 299 12.66 -4.25 -25.61
C ALA A 299 11.46 -3.34 -25.88
N VAL A 300 11.59 -2.04 -25.59
CA VAL A 300 10.56 -1.00 -25.79
C VAL A 300 11.19 0.14 -26.59
N THR A 301 11.28 -0.02 -27.91
CA THR A 301 11.96 0.94 -28.80
C THR A 301 11.13 2.18 -29.11
N ASN A 302 9.79 2.07 -29.06
CA ASN A 302 8.86 3.15 -29.40
C ASN A 302 8.26 3.82 -28.15
N ALA A 303 9.12 4.22 -27.21
CA ALA A 303 8.73 4.92 -25.99
C ALA A 303 9.14 6.40 -26.01
N GLU A 304 8.17 7.29 -25.81
CA GLU A 304 8.39 8.71 -25.54
C GLU A 304 8.35 8.94 -24.02
N TYR A 305 9.32 9.65 -23.46
CA TYR A 305 9.41 9.91 -22.02
C TYR A 305 9.14 11.38 -21.72
N ARG A 306 8.18 11.64 -20.84
CA ARG A 306 7.75 12.97 -20.42
C ARG A 306 7.90 13.11 -18.91
N PRO A 307 8.42 14.26 -18.43
CA PRO A 307 8.52 14.49 -17.00
C PRO A 307 7.12 14.60 -16.39
N PHE A 308 6.89 13.86 -15.32
CA PHE A 308 5.70 13.97 -14.48
C PHE A 308 6.14 14.18 -13.05
N LYS A 309 5.77 15.32 -12.47
CA LYS A 309 6.22 15.72 -11.12
C LYS A 309 5.12 15.61 -10.09
N ASP A 310 3.91 16.05 -10.42
CA ASP A 310 2.82 16.17 -9.48
C ASP A 310 1.57 15.44 -9.98
N TRP A 311 0.96 14.65 -9.10
CA TRP A 311 -0.32 13.99 -9.35
C TRP A 311 -1.48 14.98 -9.43
N ASP A 312 -1.34 16.19 -8.89
CA ASP A 312 -2.32 17.26 -9.06
C ASP A 312 -2.39 17.73 -10.53
N ASP A 313 -1.31 17.58 -11.30
CA ASP A 313 -1.29 17.87 -12.74
C ASP A 313 -1.89 16.74 -13.60
N PHE A 314 -2.31 15.62 -13.00
CA PHE A 314 -2.88 14.49 -13.75
C PHE A 314 -4.07 14.93 -14.62
N LEU A 315 -4.89 15.87 -14.15
CA LEU A 315 -6.04 16.36 -14.91
C LEU A 315 -5.60 17.10 -16.19
N ALA A 316 -4.42 17.72 -16.23
CA ALA A 316 -3.91 18.39 -17.43
C ALA A 316 -3.72 17.41 -18.59
N LEU A 317 -3.46 16.13 -18.30
CA LEU A 317 -3.36 15.07 -19.32
C LEU A 317 -4.65 14.90 -20.13
N SER A 318 -5.80 15.28 -19.57
CA SER A 318 -7.09 15.18 -20.29
C SER A 318 -7.13 15.98 -21.59
N GLY A 319 -6.35 17.07 -21.70
CA GLY A 319 -6.25 17.86 -22.93
C GLY A 319 -5.35 17.23 -24.01
N GLU A 320 -4.44 16.33 -23.63
CA GLU A 320 -3.48 15.69 -24.54
C GLU A 320 -3.93 14.30 -25.02
N ILE A 321 -4.91 13.72 -24.32
CA ILE A 321 -5.43 12.38 -24.56
C ILE A 321 -6.46 12.40 -25.68
N LYS A 322 -6.22 11.56 -26.68
CA LYS A 322 -7.09 11.35 -27.84
C LYS A 322 -8.02 10.17 -27.59
N LYS A 323 -9.08 10.07 -28.39
CA LYS A 323 -10.07 8.98 -28.28
C LYS A 323 -9.44 7.58 -28.45
N ASP A 324 -8.47 7.45 -29.35
CA ASP A 324 -7.83 6.16 -29.67
C ASP A 324 -6.66 5.82 -28.72
N ASP A 325 -6.43 6.63 -27.68
CA ASP A 325 -5.41 6.39 -26.67
C ASP A 325 -5.94 5.51 -25.54
N SER A 326 -5.07 4.67 -24.98
CA SER A 326 -5.32 3.92 -23.74
C SER A 326 -4.46 4.47 -22.60
N LEU A 327 -4.97 4.39 -21.37
CA LEU A 327 -4.22 4.78 -20.18
C LEU A 327 -3.78 3.58 -19.36
N ILE A 328 -2.59 3.64 -18.79
CA ILE A 328 -2.14 2.73 -17.73
C ILE A 328 -1.70 3.61 -16.55
N ILE A 329 -2.31 3.43 -15.40
CA ILE A 329 -2.00 4.25 -14.23
C ILE A 329 -1.48 3.32 -13.16
N VAL A 330 -0.20 3.47 -12.83
CA VAL A 330 0.44 2.74 -11.74
C VAL A 330 0.00 3.40 -10.43
N MET A 331 -0.77 2.65 -9.66
CA MET A 331 -1.30 3.03 -8.37
C MET A 331 -0.40 2.47 -7.27
N SER A 332 -0.55 3.00 -6.06
CA SER A 332 0.10 2.48 -4.86
C SER A 332 -0.91 2.37 -3.74
N ARG A 333 -0.71 1.45 -2.79
CA ARG A 333 -1.54 1.38 -1.58
C ARG A 333 -1.08 2.45 -0.58
N LYS A 334 -2.00 2.92 0.28
CA LYS A 334 -1.68 3.88 1.33
C LYS A 334 -0.50 3.39 2.18
N ARG A 335 0.35 4.31 2.61
CA ARG A 335 1.55 4.07 3.45
C ARG A 335 2.72 3.38 2.74
N HIS A 336 2.64 3.17 1.43
CA HIS A 336 3.80 2.76 0.63
C HIS A 336 4.55 3.96 0.05
N ARG A 337 5.81 3.75 -0.34
CA ARG A 337 6.73 4.81 -0.77
C ARG A 337 6.22 5.58 -1.98
N SER A 338 5.62 4.87 -2.93
CA SER A 338 5.11 5.46 -4.17
C SER A 338 3.71 6.07 -4.03
N TYR A 339 3.09 6.02 -2.84
CA TYR A 339 1.74 6.56 -2.62
C TYR A 339 1.72 8.08 -2.59
N HIS A 340 0.73 8.65 -3.27
CA HIS A 340 0.43 10.07 -3.22
C HIS A 340 -1.06 10.30 -2.91
N ASP A 341 -1.39 11.28 -2.07
CA ASP A 341 -2.77 11.51 -1.62
C ASP A 341 -3.74 11.77 -2.80
N SER A 342 -3.28 12.46 -3.85
CA SER A 342 -4.07 12.72 -5.05
C SER A 342 -4.42 11.46 -5.86
N MET A 343 -3.76 10.32 -5.63
CA MET A 343 -4.18 9.03 -6.22
C MET A 343 -5.62 8.66 -5.82
N ALA A 344 -6.08 9.07 -4.64
CA ALA A 344 -7.46 8.83 -4.21
C ALA A 344 -8.50 9.55 -5.12
N LYS A 345 -8.08 10.59 -5.85
CA LYS A 345 -8.93 11.34 -6.79
C LYS A 345 -8.99 10.70 -8.19
N ILE A 346 -8.05 9.81 -8.52
CA ILE A 346 -7.94 9.21 -9.87
C ILE A 346 -9.21 8.50 -10.32
N PRO A 347 -9.86 7.65 -9.50
CA PRO A 347 -11.15 7.06 -9.85
C PRO A 347 -12.20 8.10 -10.29
N ALA A 348 -12.30 9.23 -9.57
CA ALA A 348 -13.24 10.30 -9.90
C ALA A 348 -12.86 11.00 -11.21
N TYR A 349 -11.57 11.22 -11.47
CA TYR A 349 -11.10 11.82 -12.72
C TYR A 349 -11.35 10.91 -13.92
N LEU A 350 -11.07 9.61 -13.80
CA LEU A 350 -11.37 8.62 -14.83
C LEU A 350 -12.86 8.56 -15.14
N GLY A 351 -13.69 8.54 -14.11
CA GLY A 351 -15.13 8.54 -14.24
C GLY A 351 -15.73 9.81 -14.86
N ARG A 352 -15.01 10.93 -14.90
CA ARG A 352 -15.52 12.22 -15.41
C ARG A 352 -14.90 12.64 -16.74
N TYR A 353 -13.59 12.48 -16.90
CA TYR A 353 -12.84 13.07 -18.03
C TYR A 353 -12.37 12.02 -19.05
N PHE A 354 -12.25 10.75 -18.64
CA PHE A 354 -11.68 9.68 -19.47
C PHE A 354 -12.69 8.57 -19.82
N GLN A 355 -13.99 8.89 -19.79
CA GLN A 355 -15.06 7.91 -20.04
C GLN A 355 -15.00 7.26 -21.43
N LYS A 356 -14.37 7.93 -22.40
CA LYS A 356 -14.26 7.51 -23.80
C LYS A 356 -12.95 6.76 -24.10
N ASN A 357 -12.12 6.51 -23.09
CA ASN A 357 -10.82 5.88 -23.24
C ASN A 357 -10.78 4.54 -22.50
N SER A 358 -10.10 3.56 -23.09
CA SER A 358 -9.71 2.36 -22.35
C SER A 358 -8.68 2.74 -21.28
N PHE A 359 -8.76 2.12 -20.11
CA PHE A 359 -7.72 2.31 -19.10
C PHE A 359 -7.50 1.08 -18.23
N ILE A 360 -6.29 0.97 -17.71
CA ILE A 360 -5.86 -0.05 -16.76
C ILE A 360 -5.34 0.66 -15.51
N LEU A 361 -5.95 0.36 -14.37
CA LEU A 361 -5.39 0.71 -13.06
C LEU A 361 -4.56 -0.46 -12.57
N LEU A 362 -3.27 -0.22 -12.32
CA LEU A 362 -2.31 -1.24 -11.93
C LEU A 362 -1.90 -1.03 -10.46
N TRP A 363 -2.21 -1.99 -9.60
CA TRP A 363 -1.69 -2.08 -8.24
C TRP A 363 -0.59 -3.14 -8.17
N PRO A 364 0.68 -2.75 -8.01
CA PRO A 364 1.77 -3.71 -7.81
C PRO A 364 1.55 -4.59 -6.58
N VAL A 365 2.12 -5.80 -6.59
CA VAL A 365 2.41 -6.51 -5.34
C VAL A 365 3.35 -5.64 -4.49
N GLN A 366 3.08 -5.57 -3.18
CA GLN A 366 3.86 -4.75 -2.27
C GLN A 366 4.13 -5.53 -0.98
N SER A 367 5.27 -5.25 -0.35
CA SER A 367 5.61 -5.90 0.91
C SER A 367 4.62 -5.48 2.00
N PRO A 368 4.25 -6.35 2.96
CA PRO A 368 3.30 -5.98 4.02
C PRO A 368 3.76 -4.72 4.77
N VAL A 369 2.87 -3.72 4.90
CA VAL A 369 3.15 -2.52 5.69
C VAL A 369 3.06 -2.90 7.17
N GLU A 370 4.16 -2.80 7.91
CA GLU A 370 4.10 -2.82 9.38
C GLU A 370 3.22 -1.66 9.85
N GLU A 371 2.16 -1.92 10.63
CA GLU A 371 1.16 -0.92 10.99
C GLU A 371 1.77 0.29 11.72
N VAL A 372 1.89 1.39 10.99
CA VAL A 372 2.25 2.70 11.57
C VAL A 372 1.01 3.35 12.19
N VAL A 373 1.11 3.74 13.46
CA VAL A 373 0.09 4.48 14.21
C VAL A 373 -0.09 5.90 13.59
N PRO A 374 -1.32 6.33 13.23
CA PRO A 374 -1.53 7.49 12.38
C PRO A 374 -1.14 8.85 13.00
N GLU A 375 -0.41 9.63 12.20
CA GLU A 375 0.17 10.97 12.44
C GLU A 375 -0.82 12.06 12.95
N LYS A 376 -2.14 11.86 12.78
CA LYS A 376 -3.16 12.78 13.31
C LYS A 376 -3.40 12.61 14.81
N ALA A 377 -3.30 11.38 15.34
CA ALA A 377 -3.29 11.14 16.77
C ALA A 377 -2.02 11.76 17.40
N PHE A 378 -0.93 11.74 16.64
CA PHE A 378 0.38 12.28 16.99
C PHE A 378 0.40 13.82 17.08
N LYS A 379 -0.09 14.56 16.07
CA LYS A 379 -0.19 16.04 16.14
C LYS A 379 -1.10 16.52 17.26
N LYS A 380 -2.25 15.86 17.45
CA LYS A 380 -3.18 16.19 18.53
C LYS A 380 -2.55 15.94 19.91
N GLY A 381 -1.74 14.89 20.04
CA GLY A 381 -0.92 14.63 21.24
C GLY A 381 0.17 15.67 21.47
N LEU A 382 0.86 16.11 20.41
CA LEU A 382 1.90 17.15 20.47
C LEU A 382 1.36 18.54 20.82
N ASP A 383 0.27 18.97 20.19
CA ASP A 383 -0.38 20.27 20.51
C ASP A 383 -0.89 20.29 21.95
N THR A 384 -1.36 19.13 22.43
CA THR A 384 -1.78 18.95 23.82
C THR A 384 -0.58 19.05 24.76
N LEU A 385 0.54 18.41 24.43
CA LEU A 385 1.79 18.47 25.18
C LEU A 385 2.44 19.87 25.19
N GLU A 386 2.41 20.63 24.10
CA GLU A 386 2.90 22.02 24.06
C GLU A 386 2.04 22.96 24.92
N ARG A 387 0.71 22.78 24.91
CA ARG A 387 -0.20 23.51 25.80
C ARG A 387 0.06 23.17 27.26
N PHE A 388 0.27 21.89 27.58
CA PHE A 388 0.67 21.47 28.93
C PHE A 388 2.04 22.04 29.32
N GLY A 389 3.03 22.02 28.43
CA GLY A 389 4.36 22.59 28.68
C GLY A 389 4.33 24.10 28.98
N LYS A 390 3.47 24.86 28.30
CA LYS A 390 3.26 26.30 28.60
C LYS A 390 2.59 26.52 29.96
N ILE A 391 1.55 25.74 30.28
CA ILE A 391 0.84 25.82 31.57
C ILE A 391 1.80 25.47 32.72
N PHE A 392 2.58 24.40 32.61
CA PHE A 392 3.56 24.02 33.63
C PHE A 392 4.73 25.01 33.74
N GLY A 393 5.19 25.57 32.63
CA GLY A 393 6.22 26.62 32.63
C GLY A 393 5.77 27.88 33.38
N GLU A 394 4.50 28.29 33.23
CA GLU A 394 3.93 29.43 33.96
C GLU A 394 3.70 29.13 35.45
N VAL A 395 3.26 27.92 35.76
CA VAL A 395 3.02 27.43 37.13
C VAL A 395 4.32 27.24 37.92
N TYR A 396 5.43 26.87 37.27
CA TYR A 396 6.73 26.77 37.92
C TYR A 396 7.39 28.14 38.12
N ARG A 397 7.12 29.12 37.23
CA ARG A 397 7.64 30.49 37.33
C ARG A 397 6.90 31.31 38.40
N LYS A 398 5.62 31.06 38.62
CA LYS A 398 4.81 31.61 39.71
C LYS A 398 4.70 30.57 40.81
N GLY A 399 5.69 30.53 41.71
CA GLY A 399 5.78 29.55 42.81
C GLY A 399 4.41 29.07 43.32
N TRP A 400 4.18 27.76 43.19
CA TRP A 400 2.93 27.07 43.48
C TRP A 400 2.40 27.45 44.88
N LYS A 401 1.32 28.23 44.94
CA LYS A 401 0.55 28.42 46.18
C LYS A 401 -0.63 27.45 46.16
N PRO A 402 -0.77 26.57 47.16
CA PRO A 402 -1.93 25.68 47.25
C PRO A 402 -3.21 26.51 47.44
N LEU A 403 -4.26 26.16 46.68
CA LEU A 403 -5.59 26.73 46.85
C LEU A 403 -6.11 26.43 48.26
N GLN A 404 -6.22 27.46 49.09
CA GLN A 404 -6.99 27.39 50.33
C GLN A 404 -8.46 27.18 49.96
N ARG A 405 -9.04 26.06 50.41
CA ARG A 405 -10.49 25.83 50.39
C ARG A 405 -11.16 26.93 51.21
N GLN A 406 -11.88 27.82 50.55
CA GLN A 406 -12.93 28.60 51.22
C GLN A 406 -14.05 27.64 51.59
N THR A 407 -14.16 27.34 52.88
CA THR A 407 -15.41 26.91 53.50
C THR A 407 -16.33 28.11 53.57
N GLU A 408 -17.42 28.12 52.80
CA GLU A 408 -18.58 28.94 53.12
C GLU A 408 -19.86 28.09 53.13
N LYS A 409 -20.37 27.98 54.36
CA LYS A 409 -21.71 27.65 54.87
C LYS A 409 -22.27 26.24 54.65
#